data_AF-A0A0S4TWL1-F1
#
_entry.id   AF-A0A0S4TWL1-F1
#
_cell.length_a   1.000
_cell.length_b   1.000
_cell.length_c   1.000
_cell.angle_alpha   90.00
_cell.angle_beta   90.00
_cell.angle_gamma   90.00
#
_symmetry.space_group_name_H-M   'P 1'
#
loop_
_entity.id
_entity.type
_entity.pdbx_description
1 polymer ?
#
loop_
_entity_poly.entity_id
_entity_poly.type
_entity_poly.pdbx_seq_one_letter_code
_entity_poly.pdbx_strand_id
1 'polypeptide(L)'
;MKRSLIALLAGLGAAAVAHAQEAPMDATHLGLRAFVYNAFTGVQKADEMPQYPKGALSKADLYGGVAAGIRARGKACTGVAEARALDANGEKIEVKCTGGGRYRVLPLTGEVQAV
;
A
#
# COMPACT_ATOMS: atom_id res chain seq x y z
N MET A 1 -17.19 -19.43 -55.91
CA MET A 1 -16.51 -18.22 -56.44
C MET A 1 -16.21 -17.26 -55.28
N LYS A 2 -14.93 -16.92 -55.14
CA LYS A 2 -14.27 -15.77 -54.48
C LYS A 2 -15.08 -14.80 -53.59
N ARG A 3 -14.56 -14.56 -52.38
CA ARG A 3 -14.11 -13.27 -51.77
C ARG A 3 -13.57 -13.56 -50.35
N SER A 4 -12.26 -13.76 -50.19
CA SER A 4 -11.25 -12.76 -49.76
C SER A 4 -11.30 -12.38 -48.27
N LEU A 5 -10.42 -13.03 -47.50
CA LEU A 5 -9.37 -12.47 -46.62
C LEU A 5 -9.49 -11.03 -46.06
N ILE A 6 -9.25 -10.95 -44.74
CA ILE A 6 -8.70 -9.84 -43.92
C ILE A 6 -9.70 -8.96 -43.15
N ALA A 7 -9.72 -9.15 -41.83
CA ALA A 7 -9.85 -8.09 -40.82
C ALA A 7 -9.05 -8.55 -39.58
N LEU A 8 -7.74 -8.33 -39.59
CA LEU A 8 -7.03 -7.34 -38.77
C LEU A 8 -7.33 -7.43 -37.25
N LEU A 9 -6.31 -7.92 -36.55
CA LEU A 9 -5.92 -7.55 -35.19
C LEU A 9 -6.20 -6.07 -34.89
N ALA A 10 -6.95 -5.79 -33.83
CA ALA A 10 -6.75 -4.63 -32.96
C ALA A 10 -7.72 -4.73 -31.77
N GLY A 11 -7.20 -5.19 -30.64
CA GLY A 11 -7.94 -5.24 -29.39
C GLY A 11 -7.03 -5.54 -28.22
N LEU A 12 -5.75 -5.14 -28.28
CA LEU A 12 -4.99 -4.84 -27.07
C LEU A 12 -5.72 -3.65 -26.43
N GLY A 13 -6.75 -3.95 -25.65
CA GLY A 13 -7.40 -3.01 -24.77
C GLY A 13 -6.34 -2.56 -23.77
N ALA A 14 -5.79 -1.39 -24.06
CA ALA A 14 -5.09 -0.48 -23.17
C ALA A 14 -4.95 -1.05 -21.76
N ALA A 15 -3.82 -1.72 -21.50
CA ALA A 15 -3.26 -1.68 -20.16
C ALA A 15 -3.08 -0.19 -19.89
N ALA A 16 -4.03 0.39 -19.15
CA ALA A 16 -3.86 1.68 -18.54
C ALA A 16 -2.59 1.54 -17.73
N VAL A 17 -1.47 1.98 -18.30
CA VAL A 17 -0.27 2.31 -17.55
C VAL A 17 -0.69 3.56 -16.77
N ALA A 18 -1.52 3.34 -15.74
CA ALA A 18 -1.83 4.32 -14.75
C ALA A 18 -0.45 4.72 -14.25
N HIS A 19 -0.03 5.94 -14.59
CA HIS A 19 1.21 6.51 -14.11
C HIS A 19 1.23 6.27 -12.60
N ALA A 20 2.07 5.33 -12.16
CA ALA A 20 2.11 4.92 -10.78
C ALA A 20 2.62 6.12 -10.01
N GLN A 21 1.70 6.87 -9.40
CA GLN A 21 2.05 8.11 -8.74
C GLN A 21 2.98 7.77 -7.58
N GLU A 22 4.17 8.38 -7.62
CA GLU A 22 5.14 8.23 -6.54
C GLU A 22 4.49 8.64 -5.22
N ALA A 23 4.71 7.84 -4.18
CA ALA A 23 4.26 8.17 -2.84
C ALA A 23 4.95 9.49 -2.42
N PRO A 24 4.19 10.52 -2.02
CA PRO A 24 4.75 11.74 -1.48
C PRO A 24 5.79 11.46 -0.38
N MET A 25 6.72 12.38 -0.19
CA MET A 25 7.72 12.30 0.90
C MET A 25 7.33 13.21 2.07
N ASP A 26 6.05 13.24 2.40
CA ASP A 26 5.52 13.97 3.56
C ASP A 26 5.57 13.11 4.84
N ALA A 27 5.26 13.71 5.98
CA ALA A 27 5.27 13.03 7.29
C ALA A 27 4.40 11.77 7.31
N THR A 28 3.25 11.78 6.62
CA THR A 28 2.37 10.61 6.54
C THR A 28 3.08 9.47 5.83
N HIS A 29 3.61 9.70 4.63
CA HIS A 29 4.18 8.63 3.82
C HIS A 29 5.54 8.17 4.37
N LEU A 30 6.34 9.06 4.96
CA LEU A 30 7.56 8.70 5.68
C LEU A 30 7.25 7.80 6.88
N GLY A 31 6.27 8.17 7.71
CA GLY A 31 5.82 7.33 8.81
C GLY A 31 5.25 5.99 8.30
N LEU A 32 4.48 5.96 7.22
CA LEU A 32 4.00 4.68 6.66
C LEU A 32 5.16 3.79 6.19
N ARG A 33 6.22 4.33 5.59
CA ARG A 33 7.41 3.55 5.20
C ARG A 33 8.07 2.91 6.43
N ALA A 34 8.25 3.68 7.50
CA ALA A 34 8.79 3.18 8.77
C ALA A 34 7.87 2.12 9.41
N PHE A 35 6.54 2.37 9.38
CA PHE A 35 5.55 1.42 9.86
C PHE A 35 5.66 0.08 9.15
N VAL A 36 5.77 0.06 7.82
CA VAL A 36 5.84 -1.21 7.08
C VAL A 36 7.01 -2.03 7.58
N TYR A 37 8.21 -1.46 7.69
CA TYR A 37 9.35 -2.19 8.24
C TYR A 37 9.08 -2.70 9.67
N ASN A 38 8.67 -1.81 10.57
CA ASN A 38 8.49 -2.16 11.98
C ASN A 38 7.29 -3.07 12.25
N ALA A 39 6.28 -3.12 11.37
CA ALA A 39 5.11 -3.98 11.50
C ALA A 39 5.46 -5.47 11.33
N PHE A 40 6.57 -5.77 10.64
CA PHE A 40 7.06 -7.14 10.45
C PHE A 40 8.19 -7.51 11.44
N THR A 41 8.77 -6.54 12.13
CA THR A 41 9.73 -6.81 13.21
C THR A 41 9.05 -7.59 14.35
N GLY A 42 9.67 -8.71 14.74
CA GLY A 42 9.24 -9.51 15.89
C GLY A 42 7.96 -10.32 15.69
N VAL A 43 7.46 -10.49 14.46
CA VAL A 43 6.32 -11.38 14.16
C VAL A 43 6.74 -12.59 13.34
N GLN A 44 5.95 -13.67 13.46
CA GLN A 44 6.12 -14.92 12.71
C GLN A 44 5.86 -14.79 11.20
N LYS A 45 5.45 -13.61 10.70
CA LYS A 45 5.14 -13.34 9.29
C LYS A 45 6.18 -12.45 8.62
N ALA A 46 7.39 -12.37 9.16
CA ALA A 46 8.44 -11.50 8.63
C ALA A 46 8.87 -11.88 7.19
N ASP A 47 8.67 -13.13 6.79
CA ASP A 47 8.84 -13.64 5.43
C ASP A 47 7.79 -13.09 4.45
N GLU A 48 6.63 -12.64 4.93
CA GLU A 48 5.60 -11.96 4.13
C GLU A 48 5.89 -10.45 3.97
N MET A 49 7.02 -9.94 4.48
CA MET A 49 7.36 -8.53 4.40
C MET A 49 7.53 -8.08 2.93
N PRO A 50 6.86 -6.99 2.50
CA PRO A 50 7.01 -6.47 1.15
C PRO A 50 8.45 -6.11 0.80
N GLN A 51 8.91 -6.52 -0.39
CA GLN A 51 10.20 -6.13 -0.94
C GLN A 51 10.05 -4.88 -1.80
N TYR A 52 10.32 -3.72 -1.20
CA TYR A 52 10.26 -2.45 -1.91
C TYR A 52 11.53 -2.16 -2.72
N PRO A 53 11.43 -1.46 -3.86
CA PRO A 53 12.60 -0.97 -4.57
C PRO A 53 13.40 -0.01 -3.69
N LYS A 54 14.72 0.04 -3.94
CA LYS A 54 15.58 1.04 -3.31
C LYS A 54 15.25 2.41 -3.91
N GLY A 55 14.50 3.24 -3.17
CA GLY A 55 14.22 4.63 -3.54
C GLY A 55 12.74 4.98 -3.68
N ALA A 56 12.34 5.39 -4.88
CA ALA A 56 10.99 5.79 -5.21
C ALA A 56 10.02 4.61 -5.06
N LEU A 57 8.97 4.82 -4.27
CA LEU A 57 7.94 3.83 -4.01
C LEU A 57 6.63 4.42 -4.50
N SER A 58 5.83 3.66 -5.26
CA SER A 58 4.51 4.14 -5.64
C SER A 58 3.57 4.21 -4.43
N LYS A 59 2.57 5.09 -4.48
CA LYS A 59 1.55 5.16 -3.44
C LYS A 59 0.84 3.81 -3.26
N ALA A 60 0.56 3.12 -4.37
CA ALA A 60 -0.11 1.83 -4.37
C ALA A 60 0.73 0.76 -3.65
N ASP A 61 2.03 0.68 -3.93
CA ASP A 61 2.93 -0.28 -3.28
C ASP A 61 3.02 -0.01 -1.77
N LEU A 62 3.20 1.27 -1.39
CA LEU A 62 3.26 1.66 0.01
C LEU A 62 1.96 1.29 0.74
N TYR A 63 0.81 1.60 0.16
CA TYR A 63 -0.49 1.30 0.74
C TYR A 63 -0.75 -0.22 0.82
N GLY A 64 -0.27 -0.98 -0.18
CA GLY A 64 -0.30 -2.43 -0.18
C GLY A 64 0.47 -3.02 1.01
N GLY A 65 1.71 -2.56 1.25
CA GLY A 65 2.47 -3.06 2.39
C GLY A 65 2.00 -2.53 3.74
N VAL A 66 1.39 -1.35 3.81
CA VAL A 66 0.72 -0.88 5.04
C VAL A 66 -0.45 -1.81 5.37
N ALA A 67 -1.29 -2.17 4.39
CA ALA A 67 -2.36 -3.13 4.60
C ALA A 67 -1.82 -4.51 5.03
N ALA A 68 -0.70 -4.96 4.43
CA ALA A 68 -0.03 -6.19 4.83
C ALA A 68 0.50 -6.13 6.28
N GLY A 69 1.16 -5.03 6.68
CA GLY A 69 1.62 -4.82 8.05
C GLY A 69 0.48 -4.79 9.07
N ILE A 70 -0.64 -4.15 8.72
CA ILE A 70 -1.85 -4.15 9.56
C ILE A 70 -2.39 -5.59 9.74
N ARG A 71 -2.39 -6.40 8.68
CA ARG A 71 -2.77 -7.83 8.75
C ARG A 71 -1.76 -8.68 9.52
N ALA A 72 -0.47 -8.38 9.40
CA ALA A 72 0.58 -9.05 10.17
C ALA A 72 0.40 -8.86 11.68
N ARG A 73 -0.20 -7.73 12.09
CA ARG A 73 -0.62 -7.43 13.47
C ARG A 73 -2.05 -7.91 13.82
N GLY A 74 -2.60 -8.83 13.02
CA GLY A 74 -3.87 -9.52 13.33
C GLY A 74 -5.13 -8.68 13.11
N LYS A 75 -5.05 -7.59 12.32
CA LYS A 75 -6.21 -6.74 12.01
C LYS A 75 -6.73 -6.99 10.59
N ALA A 76 -8.00 -6.68 10.36
CA ALA A 76 -8.65 -6.86 9.07
C ALA A 76 -8.49 -5.61 8.18
N CYS A 77 -7.47 -5.60 7.32
CA CYS A 77 -7.28 -4.55 6.32
C CYS A 77 -6.88 -5.17 4.97
N THR A 78 -7.81 -5.16 4.02
CA THR A 78 -7.61 -5.72 2.67
C THR A 78 -6.90 -4.75 1.72
N GLY A 79 -6.98 -3.45 2.00
CA GLY A 79 -6.28 -2.39 1.28
C GLY A 79 -6.46 -1.07 2.02
N VAL A 80 -5.57 -0.11 1.78
CA VAL A 80 -5.67 1.24 2.34
C VAL A 80 -6.37 2.15 1.34
N ALA A 81 -7.44 2.81 1.77
CA ALA A 81 -8.13 3.83 0.99
C ALA A 81 -7.49 5.21 1.23
N GLU A 82 -7.26 5.53 2.51
CA GLU A 82 -6.76 6.84 2.94
C GLU A 82 -5.82 6.66 4.14
N ALA A 83 -4.82 7.53 4.25
CA ALA A 83 -3.96 7.62 5.40
C ALA A 83 -3.61 9.08 5.71
N ARG A 84 -3.48 9.43 6.99
CA ARG A 84 -3.18 10.78 7.44
C ARG A 84 -2.40 10.78 8.75
N ALA A 85 -1.27 11.51 8.78
CA ALA A 85 -0.55 11.78 10.02
C ALA A 85 -1.41 12.61 10.98
N LEU A 86 -1.43 12.20 12.25
CA LEU A 86 -2.11 12.88 13.35
C LEU A 86 -1.19 13.86 14.09
N ASP A 87 0.10 13.80 13.81
CA ASP A 87 1.14 14.69 14.32
C ASP A 87 2.06 15.15 13.17
N ALA A 88 2.91 16.14 13.46
CA ALA A 88 3.79 16.74 12.46
C ALA A 88 4.93 15.81 12.01
N ASN A 89 5.25 14.79 12.81
CA ASN A 89 6.41 13.93 12.62
C ASN A 89 6.06 12.59 11.93
N GLY A 90 4.77 12.29 11.79
CA GLY A 90 4.31 11.01 11.27
C GLY A 90 4.48 9.86 12.27
N GLU A 91 4.54 10.14 13.58
CA GLU A 91 4.68 9.12 14.63
C GLU A 91 3.34 8.42 14.96
N LYS A 92 2.23 9.05 14.58
CA LYS A 92 0.89 8.49 14.67
C LYS A 92 0.18 8.75 13.36
N ILE A 93 -0.31 7.68 12.73
CA ILE A 93 -1.00 7.78 11.45
C ILE A 93 -2.34 7.09 11.57
N GLU A 94 -3.40 7.78 11.18
CA GLU A 94 -4.70 7.17 10.97
C GLU A 94 -4.77 6.59 9.56
N VAL A 95 -5.22 5.35 9.46
CA VAL A 95 -5.36 4.57 8.22
C VAL A 95 -6.80 4.09 8.12
N LYS A 96 -7.44 4.41 7.00
CA LYS A 96 -8.78 3.93 6.64
C LYS A 96 -8.63 2.84 5.58
N CYS A 97 -9.11 1.65 5.90
CA CYS A 97 -9.07 0.50 5.01
C CYS A 97 -10.29 0.49 4.08
N THR A 98 -10.14 -0.10 2.89
CA THR A 98 -11.20 -0.23 1.88
C THR A 98 -12.41 -1.04 2.38
N GLY A 99 -12.20 -1.95 3.33
CA GLY A 99 -13.26 -2.71 4.02
C GLY A 99 -13.95 -1.98 5.19
N GLY A 100 -13.69 -0.68 5.38
CA GLY A 100 -14.31 0.14 6.43
C GLY A 100 -13.58 0.19 7.77
N GLY A 101 -12.61 -0.70 8.01
CA GLY A 101 -11.78 -0.66 9.21
C GLY A 101 -10.97 0.63 9.31
N ARG A 102 -10.96 1.24 10.49
CA ARG A 102 -10.11 2.40 10.82
C ARG A 102 -9.08 1.98 11.86
N TYR A 103 -7.83 2.32 11.61
CA TYR A 103 -6.73 1.95 12.47
C TYR A 103 -5.82 3.14 12.70
N ARG A 104 -5.27 3.22 13.92
CA ARG A 104 -4.12 4.05 14.22
C ARG A 104 -2.90 3.15 14.19
N VAL A 105 -1.94 3.49 13.34
CA VAL A 105 -0.64 2.83 13.30
C VAL A 105 0.40 3.69 14.00
N LEU A 106 1.33 3.04 14.70
CA LEU A 106 2.47 3.66 15.36
C LEU A 106 3.74 3.24 14.61
N PRO A 107 4.27 4.07 13.69
CA PRO A 107 5.34 3.66 12.79
C PRO A 107 6.63 3.16 13.43
N LEU A 108 7.04 3.71 14.56
CA LEU A 108 8.29 3.34 15.21
C LEU A 108 8.20 1.99 15.93
N THR A 109 7.03 1.63 16.45
CA THR A 109 6.81 0.36 17.16
C THR A 109 6.18 -0.71 16.26
N GLY A 110 5.61 -0.32 15.13
CA GLY A 110 4.86 -1.22 14.24
C GLY A 110 3.53 -1.67 14.84
N GLU A 111 3.05 -1.02 15.90
CA GLU A 111 1.78 -1.34 16.55
C GLU A 111 0.57 -0.83 15.76
N VAL A 112 -0.57 -1.49 15.95
CA VAL A 112 -1.84 -1.15 15.30
C VAL A 112 -2.99 -1.20 16.30
N GLN A 113 -3.70 -0.09 16.42
CA GLN A 113 -4.84 0.10 17.32
C GLN A 113 -6.10 0.34 16.49
N ALA A 114 -7.23 -0.25 16.87
CA ALA A 114 -8.52 0.09 16.26
C ALA A 114 -8.95 1.48 16.74
N VAL A 115 -9.62 2.24 15.86
CA VAL A 115 -10.16 3.58 16.14
C VAL A 115 -11.68 3.54 16.08
#